data_AF-A0A3D2ERT4-F1
#
_entry.id   AF-A0A3D2ERT4-F1
#
_cell.length_a   1.000
_cell.length_b   1.000
_cell.length_c   1.000
_cell.angle_alpha   90.00
_cell.angle_beta   90.00
_cell.angle_gamma   90.00
#
_symmetry.space_group_name_H-M   'P 1'
#
loop_
_entity.id
_entity.type
_entity.pdbx_description
1 polymer ?
#
loop_
_entity_poly.entity_id
_entity_poly.type
_entity_poly.pdbx_seq_one_letter_code
_entity_poly.pdbx_strand_id
1 'polypeptide(L)'
;AFGQPIAKGGRYDDIGQVFGRARPATGFSADLKILVELSTLEPAPAEIVLVPNRDGLTSEQCQLLWQTEAELRSQGFRVVAQLSGQENSVAEHSRQLSWRDGAWQLD
;
A
#
# COMPACT_ATOMS: atom_id res chain seq x y z
N ALA A 1 -1.74 13.50 29.10
CA ALA A 1 -0.64 13.76 28.15
C ALA A 1 0.37 14.69 28.81
N PHE A 2 1.54 14.19 29.20
CA PHE A 2 2.65 15.04 29.65
C PHE A 2 3.55 15.38 28.45
N GLY A 3 4.06 16.61 28.39
CA GLY A 3 4.67 17.25 27.23
C GLY A 3 5.98 16.64 26.74
N GLN A 4 5.90 15.55 25.98
CA GLN A 4 7.02 15.03 25.22
C GLN A 4 7.17 15.79 23.88
N PRO A 5 8.41 16.03 23.43
CA PRO A 5 8.66 16.71 22.17
C PRO A 5 8.29 15.81 20.96
N ILE A 6 7.60 16.38 19.98
CA ILE A 6 7.19 15.71 18.73
C ILE A 6 8.41 15.41 17.84
N ALA A 7 9.46 16.23 17.93
CA ALA A 7 10.73 16.04 17.25
C ALA A 7 11.88 16.50 18.15
N LYS A 8 13.05 15.88 17.99
CA LYS A 8 14.30 16.24 18.68
C LYS A 8 15.42 16.41 17.65
N GLY A 9 16.16 17.50 17.71
CA GLY A 9 17.23 17.76 16.75
C GLY A 9 18.29 18.71 17.28
N GLY A 10 19.35 18.89 16.49
CA GLY A 10 20.48 19.74 16.83
C GLY A 10 21.70 19.50 15.93
N ARG A 11 22.84 20.05 16.33
CA ARG A 11 24.15 19.74 15.73
C ARG A 11 24.73 18.47 16.35
N TYR A 12 25.44 17.68 15.57
CA TYR A 12 26.10 16.44 16.00
C TYR A 12 27.42 16.19 15.24
N ASP A 13 28.28 17.20 15.27
CA ASP A 13 29.49 17.29 14.43
C ASP A 13 30.51 16.14 14.63
N ASP A 14 30.47 15.48 15.80
CA ASP A 14 31.49 14.52 16.20
C ASP A 14 31.11 13.06 15.96
N ILE A 15 29.87 12.75 15.55
CA ILE A 15 29.45 11.36 15.31
C ILE A 15 30.29 10.69 14.22
N GLY A 16 30.85 11.46 13.28
CA GLY A 16 31.74 10.98 12.23
C GLY A 16 33.12 10.51 12.73
N GLN A 17 33.51 10.88 13.96
CA GLN A 17 34.82 10.54 14.53
C GLN A 17 35.00 9.03 14.69
N VAL A 18 33.95 8.30 15.08
CA VAL A 18 33.98 6.82 15.16
C VAL A 18 34.12 6.15 13.78
N PHE A 19 33.92 6.91 12.71
CA PHE A 19 34.07 6.47 11.31
C PHE A 19 35.30 7.10 10.62
N GLY A 20 36.23 7.68 11.38
CA GLY A 20 37.55 8.12 10.90
C GLY A 20 37.71 9.62 10.65
N ARG A 21 36.65 10.44 10.71
CA ARG A 21 36.77 11.91 10.67
C ARG A 21 35.50 12.61 11.18
N ALA A 22 35.65 13.50 12.16
CA ALA A 22 34.59 14.42 12.58
C ALA A 22 34.20 15.37 11.42
N ARG A 23 32.89 15.59 11.24
CA ARG A 23 32.35 16.43 10.16
C ARG A 23 31.11 17.15 10.67
N PRO A 24 30.96 18.46 10.42
CA PRO A 24 29.76 19.18 10.80
C PRO A 24 28.49 18.49 10.29
N ALA A 25 27.51 18.31 11.17
CA ALA A 25 26.27 17.61 10.86
C ALA A 25 25.11 18.16 11.69
N THR A 26 23.91 18.21 11.10
CA THR A 26 22.69 18.64 11.76
C THR A 26 21.48 17.90 11.21
N GLY A 27 20.44 17.77 12.03
CA GLY A 27 19.25 16.99 11.72
C GLY A 27 18.36 16.84 12.93
N PHE A 28 17.25 16.15 12.74
CA PHE A 28 16.29 15.82 13.79
C PHE A 28 15.71 14.43 13.55
N SER A 29 15.10 13.87 14.59
CA SER A 29 14.25 12.68 14.52
C SER A 29 12.87 12.99 15.07
N ALA A 30 11.87 12.25 14.60
CA ALA A 30 10.49 12.32 15.05
C ALA A 30 9.89 10.91 15.01
N ASP A 31 8.87 10.66 15.83
CA ASP A 31 8.13 9.41 15.80
C ASP A 31 6.95 9.52 14.81
N LEU A 32 6.98 8.72 13.74
CA LEU A 32 5.93 8.71 12.73
C LEU A 32 4.57 8.31 13.32
N LYS A 33 4.51 7.46 14.36
CA LYS A 33 3.24 7.09 15.00
C LYS A 33 2.60 8.29 15.70
N ILE A 34 3.39 9.07 16.42
CA ILE A 34 2.94 10.31 17.06
C ILE A 34 2.44 11.30 16.00
N LEU A 35 3.18 11.42 14.88
CA LEU A 35 2.76 12.30 13.79
C LEU A 35 1.44 11.84 13.14
N VAL A 36 1.24 10.53 12.96
CA VAL A 36 -0.01 9.97 12.44
C VAL A 36 -1.16 10.18 13.43
N GLU A 37 -0.94 9.97 14.73
CA GLU A 37 -1.96 10.19 15.78
C GLU A 37 -2.38 11.66 15.91
N LEU A 38 -1.45 12.60 15.70
CA LEU A 38 -1.73 14.04 15.71
C LEU A 38 -2.25 14.57 14.37
N SER A 39 -2.20 13.75 13.33
CA SER A 39 -2.64 14.13 11.98
C SER A 39 -4.16 14.27 11.94
N THR A 40 -4.64 15.18 11.09
CA THR A 40 -6.05 15.26 10.67
C THR A 40 -6.25 14.69 9.27
N LEU A 41 -5.23 14.04 8.71
CA LEU A 41 -5.32 13.35 7.43
C LEU A 41 -6.20 12.11 7.60
N GLU A 42 -7.38 12.16 7.01
CA GLU A 42 -8.18 10.97 6.79
C GLU A 42 -7.61 10.19 5.60
N PRO A 43 -7.26 8.91 5.76
CA PRO A 43 -6.85 8.09 4.62
C PRO A 43 -8.00 8.02 3.62
N ALA A 44 -7.73 8.40 2.38
CA ALA A 44 -8.72 8.21 1.31
C ALA A 44 -9.08 6.72 1.23
N PRO A 45 -10.36 6.35 1.28
CA PRO A 45 -10.76 4.97 1.06
C PRO A 45 -10.32 4.57 -0.35
N ALA A 46 -9.44 3.58 -0.45
CA ALA A 46 -9.08 3.01 -1.74
C ALA A 46 -10.24 2.10 -2.19
N GLU A 47 -10.79 2.33 -3.38
CA GLU A 47 -11.72 1.37 -3.98
C GLU A 47 -11.04 0.02 -4.12
N ILE A 48 -11.68 -1.01 -3.56
CA ILE A 48 -11.16 -2.37 -3.55
C ILE A 48 -11.81 -3.14 -4.69
N VAL A 49 -10.98 -3.67 -5.59
CA VAL A 49 -11.41 -4.58 -6.67
C VAL A 49 -11.05 -6.01 -6.30
N LEU A 50 -12.06 -6.85 -6.13
CA LEU A 50 -11.88 -8.30 -6.00
C LEU A 50 -11.61 -8.91 -7.37
N VAL A 51 -10.58 -9.73 -7.50
CA VAL A 51 -10.28 -10.47 -8.72
C VAL A 51 -10.39 -11.97 -8.47
N PRO A 52 -10.89 -12.74 -9.43
CA PRO A 52 -11.13 -14.16 -9.21
C PRO A 52 -9.82 -14.91 -9.00
N ASN A 53 -9.95 -16.06 -8.34
CA ASN A 53 -8.87 -17.02 -8.30
C ASN A 53 -8.53 -17.49 -9.73
N ARG A 54 -7.39 -18.16 -9.88
CA ARG A 54 -6.94 -18.64 -11.19
C ARG A 54 -7.42 -20.06 -11.52
N ASP A 55 -8.19 -20.67 -10.64
CA ASP A 55 -8.60 -22.06 -10.79
C ASP A 55 -9.59 -22.17 -11.95
N GLY A 56 -9.29 -23.01 -12.93
CA GLY A 56 -10.14 -23.23 -14.11
C GLY A 56 -10.06 -22.15 -15.19
N LEU A 57 -9.22 -21.12 -15.04
CA LEU A 57 -8.96 -20.14 -16.09
C LEU A 57 -7.99 -20.69 -17.15
N THR A 58 -8.20 -20.30 -18.41
CA THR A 58 -7.23 -20.59 -19.49
C THR A 58 -5.97 -19.74 -19.34
N SER A 59 -4.89 -20.12 -20.04
CA SER A 59 -3.65 -19.32 -20.07
C SER A 59 -3.88 -17.91 -20.61
N GLU A 60 -4.76 -17.76 -21.60
CA GLU A 60 -5.14 -16.46 -22.17
C GLU A 60 -5.90 -15.61 -21.16
N GLN A 61 -6.90 -16.18 -20.49
CA GLN A 61 -7.65 -15.50 -19.43
C GLN A 61 -6.73 -15.06 -18.28
N CYS A 62 -5.77 -15.91 -17.88
CA CYS A 62 -4.77 -15.57 -16.87
C CYS A 62 -3.88 -14.40 -17.29
N GLN A 63 -3.44 -14.37 -18.55
CA GLN A 63 -2.61 -13.30 -19.08
C GLN A 63 -3.38 -11.97 -19.13
N LEU A 64 -4.61 -11.98 -19.65
CA LEU A 64 -5.47 -10.79 -19.70
C LEU A 64 -5.84 -10.31 -18.30
N LEU A 65 -6.05 -11.22 -17.35
CA LEU A 65 -6.33 -10.87 -15.96
C LEU A 65 -5.14 -10.13 -15.36
N TRP A 66 -3.92 -10.63 -15.56
CA TRP A 66 -2.71 -9.98 -15.07
C TRP A 66 -2.52 -8.57 -15.63
N GLN A 67 -2.79 -8.37 -16.93
CA GLN A 67 -2.76 -7.04 -17.56
C GLN A 67 -3.80 -6.10 -16.93
N THR A 68 -5.04 -6.57 -16.79
CA THR A 68 -6.15 -5.80 -16.19
C THR A 68 -5.83 -5.42 -14.75
N GLU A 69 -5.28 -6.34 -13.96
CA GLU A 69 -4.87 -6.04 -12.58
C GLU A 69 -3.75 -5.00 -12.49
N ALA A 70 -2.77 -5.07 -13.38
CA ALA A 70 -1.68 -4.09 -13.43
C ALA A 70 -2.22 -2.70 -13.77
N GLU A 71 -3.16 -2.62 -14.72
CA GLU A 71 -3.82 -1.38 -15.10
C GLU A 71 -4.64 -0.79 -13.93
N LEU A 72 -5.46 -1.60 -13.28
CA LEU A 72 -6.23 -1.18 -12.10
C LEU A 72 -5.34 -0.66 -10.97
N ARG A 73 -4.23 -1.35 -10.66
CA ARG A 73 -3.26 -0.89 -9.66
C ARG A 73 -2.63 0.46 -10.04
N SER A 74 -2.35 0.68 -11.33
CA SER A 74 -1.81 1.96 -11.81
C SER A 74 -2.80 3.12 -11.72
N GLN A 75 -4.10 2.82 -11.78
CA GLN A 75 -5.19 3.77 -11.57
C GLN A 75 -5.47 4.04 -10.07
N GLY A 76 -4.77 3.36 -9.16
CA GLY A 76 -4.90 3.55 -7.71
C GLY A 76 -5.89 2.61 -7.01
N PHE A 77 -6.49 1.65 -7.73
CA PHE A 77 -7.33 0.63 -7.12
C PHE A 77 -6.51 -0.34 -6.26
N ARG A 78 -7.09 -0.77 -5.14
CA ARG A 78 -6.56 -1.88 -4.36
C ARG A 78 -7.11 -3.18 -4.92
N VAL A 79 -6.27 -3.93 -5.63
CA VAL A 79 -6.64 -5.21 -6.26
C VAL A 79 -6.35 -6.36 -5.31
N VAL A 80 -7.38 -7.13 -4.94
CA VAL A 80 -7.29 -8.27 -4.01
C VAL A 80 -7.72 -9.54 -4.73
N ALA A 81 -6.86 -10.55 -4.72
CA ALA A 81 -7.18 -11.85 -5.32
C ALA A 81 -7.96 -12.74 -4.36
N GLN A 82 -9.02 -13.36 -4.88
CA GLN A 82 -9.75 -14.41 -4.21
C GLN A 82 -8.87 -15.66 -4.06
N LEU A 83 -8.90 -16.29 -2.89
CA LEU A 83 -8.18 -17.53 -2.61
C LEU A 83 -9.00 -18.74 -3.07
N SER A 84 -8.31 -19.82 -3.45
CA SER A 84 -8.95 -21.11 -3.76
C SER A 84 -9.82 -21.60 -2.59
N GLY A 85 -11.04 -22.05 -2.88
CA GLY A 85 -11.98 -22.56 -1.87
C GLY A 85 -12.68 -21.50 -1.01
N GLN A 86 -12.46 -20.21 -1.26
CA GLN A 86 -13.28 -19.15 -0.69
C GLN A 86 -14.32 -18.71 -1.71
N GLU A 87 -15.61 -18.91 -1.45
CA GLU A 87 -16.65 -18.51 -2.40
C GLU A 87 -16.91 -16.99 -2.38
N ASN A 88 -16.71 -16.29 -1.26
CA ASN A 88 -16.93 -14.83 -1.12
C ASN A 88 -16.32 -14.30 0.19
N SER A 89 -15.00 -14.07 0.30
CA SER A 89 -14.40 -13.71 1.61
C SER A 89 -13.70 -12.36 1.76
N VAL A 90 -13.66 -11.50 0.72
CA VAL A 90 -13.38 -10.08 0.99
C VAL A 90 -14.73 -9.41 1.24
N ALA A 91 -15.19 -9.41 2.49
CA ALA A 91 -16.48 -8.85 2.92
C ALA A 91 -16.64 -7.35 2.61
N GLU A 92 -15.57 -6.68 2.17
CA GLU A 92 -15.54 -5.23 1.91
C GLU A 92 -14.80 -4.92 0.60
N HIS A 93 -15.22 -5.51 -0.53
CA HIS A 93 -14.81 -5.03 -1.85
C HIS A 93 -15.84 -4.05 -2.41
N SER A 94 -15.38 -3.04 -3.14
CA SER A 94 -16.24 -2.03 -3.78
C SER A 94 -16.71 -2.48 -5.16
N ARG A 95 -15.90 -3.29 -5.84
CA ARG A 95 -16.09 -3.80 -7.20
C ARG A 95 -15.48 -5.18 -7.34
N GLN A 96 -15.84 -5.90 -8.39
CA GLN A 96 -15.20 -7.19 -8.71
C GLN A 96 -14.94 -7.32 -10.21
N LEU A 97 -13.95 -8.10 -10.60
CA LEU A 97 -13.74 -8.49 -11.99
C LEU A 97 -14.49 -9.78 -12.32
N SER A 98 -15.26 -9.76 -13.41
CA SER A 98 -15.89 -10.95 -13.99
C SER A 98 -15.54 -11.10 -15.47
N TRP A 99 -15.49 -12.34 -15.94
CA TRP A 99 -15.20 -12.66 -17.34
C TRP A 99 -16.50 -12.64 -18.15
N ARG A 100 -16.62 -11.69 -19.09
CA ARG A 100 -17.80 -11.52 -19.95
C ARG A 100 -17.39 -11.10 -21.36
N ASP A 101 -18.06 -11.66 -22.36
CA ASP A 101 -17.86 -11.31 -23.77
C ASP A 101 -16.39 -11.37 -24.23
N GLY A 102 -15.60 -12.29 -23.67
CA GLY A 102 -14.19 -12.46 -24.01
C GLY A 102 -13.24 -11.47 -23.35
N ALA A 103 -13.67 -10.74 -22.32
CA ALA A 103 -12.85 -9.77 -21.59
C ALA A 103 -13.13 -9.78 -20.07
N TRP A 104 -12.17 -9.26 -19.30
CA TRP A 104 -12.36 -8.95 -17.88
C TRP A 104 -13.06 -7.60 -17.74
N GLN A 105 -14.19 -7.57 -17.04
CA GLN A 105 -15.00 -6.37 -16.85
C GLN A 105 -15.20 -6.11 -15.35
N LEU A 106 -15.19 -4.83 -14.96
CA LEU A 106 -15.55 -4.39 -13.61
C LEU A 106 -17.07 -4.41 -13.43
N ASP A 107 -17.52 -5.07 -12.38
CA ASP A 107 -18.88 -5.00 -11.83
C ASP A 107 -18.97 -3.97 -10.70
#